data_AF-A0A7S1IRD8-F1
#
_entry.id   AF-A0A7S1IRD8-F1
#
_cell.length_a   1.000
_cell.length_b   1.000
_cell.length_c   1.000
_cell.angle_alpha   90.00
_cell.angle_beta   90.00
_cell.angle_gamma   90.00
#
_symmetry.space_group_name_H-M   'P 1'
#
loop_
_entity.id
_entity.type
_entity.pdbx_description
1 polymer ?
#
loop_
_entity_poly.entity_id
_entity_poly.type
_entity_poly.pdbx_seq_one_letter_code
_entity_poly.pdbx_strand_id
1 'polypeptide(L)'
;MGRLQELFAQDWAFAMADNPEYASQAGEHDHAFPEGKELQDVSPAGYAARSAHARAMATAMQDLLANGQLTPEEVLQGKLFESMQTETVQAIDHCPLYLLALNSVGTGCVTYSFLESIEWMRFETSEDYAHYLKRLKAFPRQVDQFQQSLQEGTSKGMVASQAMVHNVEAQ
;
A
#
# COMPACT_ATOMS: atom_id res chain seq x y z
N MET A 1 22.43 -15.23 5.42
CA MET A 1 21.02 -15.18 4.98
C MET A 1 21.01 -15.70 3.54
N GLY A 2 20.06 -16.54 3.15
CA GLY A 2 19.99 -17.00 1.76
C GLY A 2 19.42 -15.91 0.84
N ARG A 3 19.64 -16.06 -0.47
CA ARG A 3 19.21 -15.07 -1.47
C ARG A 3 17.69 -14.85 -1.51
N LEU A 4 16.91 -15.89 -1.22
CA LEU A 4 15.45 -15.80 -1.11
C LEU A 4 15.05 -14.89 0.06
N GLN A 5 15.64 -15.10 1.23
CA GLN A 5 15.33 -14.33 2.43
C GLN A 5 15.79 -12.87 2.30
N GLU A 6 16.84 -12.60 1.53
CA GLU A 6 17.24 -11.23 1.18
C GLU A 6 16.16 -10.51 0.37
N LEU A 7 15.56 -11.16 -0.64
CA LEU A 7 14.47 -10.57 -1.43
C LEU A 7 13.23 -10.31 -0.58
N PHE A 8 12.87 -11.25 0.31
CA PHE A 8 11.76 -11.04 1.24
C PHE A 8 12.02 -9.88 2.20
N ALA A 9 13.22 -9.78 2.75
CA ALA A 9 13.59 -8.68 3.64
C ALA A 9 13.59 -7.33 2.93
N GLN A 10 14.05 -7.28 1.66
CA GLN A 10 14.01 -6.08 0.85
C GLN A 10 12.58 -5.61 0.58
N ASP A 11 11.70 -6.54 0.19
CA ASP A 11 10.30 -6.24 -0.08
C ASP A 11 9.55 -5.80 1.18
N TRP A 12 9.77 -6.49 2.30
CA TRP A 12 9.22 -6.11 3.60
C TRP A 12 9.64 -4.70 4.01
N ALA A 13 10.93 -4.38 3.91
CA ALA A 13 11.43 -3.05 4.23
C ALA A 13 10.81 -1.96 3.34
N PHE A 14 10.60 -2.25 2.05
CA PHE A 14 9.87 -1.35 1.16
C PHE A 14 8.41 -1.16 1.61
N ALA A 15 7.70 -2.25 1.90
CA ALA A 15 6.29 -2.19 2.32
C ALA A 15 6.12 -1.37 3.61
N MET A 16 7.00 -1.57 4.60
CA MET A 16 6.96 -0.81 5.87
C MET A 16 7.22 0.68 5.66
N ALA A 17 8.10 1.03 4.73
CA ALA A 17 8.45 2.42 4.44
C ALA A 17 7.47 3.13 3.49
N ASP A 18 6.75 2.39 2.63
CA ASP A 18 5.73 2.91 1.72
C ASP A 18 4.38 3.08 2.40
N ASN A 19 4.00 2.14 3.25
CA ASN A 19 2.69 2.08 3.90
C ASN A 19 2.83 2.11 5.44
N PRO A 20 3.00 3.30 6.03
CA PRO A 20 3.13 3.47 7.49
C PRO A 20 1.86 3.04 8.25
N GLU A 21 0.68 3.09 7.62
CA GLU A 21 -0.56 2.56 8.16
C GLU A 21 -0.48 1.03 8.30
N TYR A 22 0.01 0.34 7.26
CA TYR A 22 0.24 -1.11 7.30
C TYR A 22 1.32 -1.50 8.30
N ALA A 23 2.39 -0.71 8.45
CA ALA A 23 3.37 -0.93 9.50
C ALA A 23 2.75 -0.90 10.91
N SER A 24 1.79 0.02 11.16
CA SER A 24 1.02 -0.01 12.41
C SER A 24 0.15 -1.26 12.54
N GLN A 25 -0.55 -1.64 11.47
CA GLN A 25 -1.39 -2.84 11.43
C GLN A 25 -0.60 -4.12 11.72
N ALA A 26 0.63 -4.22 11.19
CA ALA A 26 1.53 -5.36 11.37
C ALA A 26 2.22 -5.38 12.73
N GLY A 27 2.06 -4.34 13.56
CA GLY A 27 2.73 -4.21 14.86
C GLY A 27 4.17 -3.67 14.79
N GLU A 28 4.63 -3.24 13.61
CA GLU A 28 5.93 -2.63 13.35
C GLU A 28 5.91 -1.12 13.68
N HIS A 29 5.49 -0.77 14.89
CA HIS A 29 5.22 0.63 15.26
C HIS A 29 6.46 1.54 15.17
N ASP A 30 7.67 0.99 15.36
CA ASP A 30 8.93 1.74 15.22
C ASP A 30 9.20 2.14 13.76
N HIS A 31 8.64 1.39 12.80
CA HIS A 31 8.72 1.67 11.37
C HIS A 31 7.54 2.47 10.85
N ALA A 32 6.46 2.61 11.64
CA ALA A 32 5.20 3.21 11.23
C ALA A 32 5.17 4.75 11.23
N PHE A 33 6.23 5.41 11.71
CA PHE A 33 6.31 6.88 11.76
C PHE A 33 7.63 7.45 11.20
N PRO A 34 8.01 7.13 9.95
CA PRO A 34 9.13 7.79 9.30
C PRO A 34 8.82 9.28 9.10
N GLU A 35 9.83 10.14 9.33
CA GLU A 35 9.67 11.59 9.17
C GLU A 35 9.29 11.96 7.72
N GLY A 36 8.18 12.69 7.56
CA GLY A 36 7.65 13.11 6.26
C GLY A 36 6.87 12.02 5.51
N LYS A 37 6.67 10.85 6.12
CA LYS A 37 5.90 9.72 5.60
C LYS A 37 4.95 9.18 6.67
N GLU A 38 4.17 10.07 7.25
CA GLU A 38 3.22 9.74 8.32
C GLU A 38 1.99 8.96 7.81
N LEU A 39 1.66 9.13 6.53
CA LEU A 39 0.59 8.45 5.80
C LEU A 39 1.11 8.01 4.41
N GLN A 40 0.56 6.92 3.89
CA GLN A 40 0.89 6.38 2.57
C GLN A 40 0.65 7.41 1.47
N ASP A 41 1.54 7.45 0.48
CA ASP A 41 1.37 8.26 -0.73
C ASP A 41 0.38 7.60 -1.70
N VAL A 42 -0.89 8.02 -1.65
CA VAL A 42 -1.95 7.46 -2.50
C VAL A 42 -2.10 8.17 -3.84
N SER A 43 -1.09 8.96 -4.24
CA SER A 43 -1.05 9.61 -5.55
C SER A 43 -0.70 8.62 -6.68
N PRO A 44 -0.97 8.97 -7.95
CA PRO A 44 -0.51 8.19 -9.09
C PRO A 44 1.02 7.92 -9.08
N ALA A 45 1.82 8.85 -8.55
CA ALA A 45 3.26 8.68 -8.41
C ALA A 45 3.61 7.60 -7.38
N GLY A 46 2.90 7.56 -6.25
CA GLY A 46 3.05 6.50 -5.24
C GLY A 46 2.71 5.12 -5.82
N TYR A 47 1.61 5.01 -6.56
CA TYR A 47 1.27 3.76 -7.26
C TYR A 47 2.31 3.36 -8.32
N ALA A 48 2.83 4.31 -9.10
CA ALA A 48 3.90 4.04 -10.06
C ALA A 48 5.17 3.52 -9.39
N ALA A 49 5.54 4.07 -8.22
CA ALA A 49 6.69 3.59 -7.44
C ALA A 49 6.48 2.14 -6.95
N ARG A 50 5.28 1.81 -6.47
CA ARG A 50 4.93 0.43 -6.06
C ARG A 50 4.99 -0.55 -7.22
N SER A 51 4.43 -0.18 -8.38
CA SER A 51 4.48 -1.03 -9.57
C SER A 51 5.92 -1.27 -10.02
N ALA A 52 6.76 -0.23 -10.01
CA ALA A 52 8.18 -0.35 -10.36
C ALA A 52 8.94 -1.28 -9.39
N HIS A 53 8.71 -1.14 -8.07
CA HIS A 53 9.30 -2.03 -7.06
C HIS A 53 8.83 -3.47 -7.24
N ALA A 54 7.51 -3.70 -7.35
CA ALA A 54 6.95 -5.03 -7.53
C ALA A 54 7.48 -5.71 -8.80
N ARG A 55 7.60 -4.96 -9.90
CA ARG A 55 8.22 -5.46 -11.15
C ARG A 55 9.66 -5.88 -10.94
N ALA A 56 10.45 -5.09 -10.23
CA ALA A 56 11.84 -5.44 -9.92
C ALA A 56 11.95 -6.70 -9.04
N MET A 57 11.06 -6.84 -8.05
CA MET A 57 11.01 -8.02 -7.18
C MET A 57 10.56 -9.28 -7.93
N ALA A 58 9.56 -9.16 -8.81
CA ALA A 58 9.11 -10.26 -9.66
C ALA A 58 10.25 -10.75 -10.58
N THR A 59 10.96 -9.84 -11.27
CA THR A 59 12.09 -10.21 -12.12
C THR A 59 13.21 -10.88 -11.32
N ALA A 60 13.59 -10.32 -10.17
CA ALA A 60 14.63 -10.90 -9.33
C ALA A 60 14.24 -12.31 -8.81
N MET A 61 12.97 -12.53 -8.49
CA MET A 61 12.47 -13.83 -8.07
C MET A 61 12.43 -14.85 -9.21
N GLN A 62 12.01 -14.42 -10.41
CA GLN A 62 12.03 -15.27 -11.61
C GLN A 62 13.45 -15.75 -11.94
N ASP A 63 14.44 -14.86 -11.87
CA ASP A 63 15.84 -15.20 -12.07
C ASP A 63 16.35 -16.20 -11.01
N LEU A 64 15.96 -15.99 -9.74
CA LEU A 64 16.31 -16.89 -8.64
C LEU A 64 15.65 -18.26 -8.79
N LEU A 65 14.39 -18.33 -9.23
CA LEU A 65 13.70 -19.60 -9.51
C LEU A 65 14.34 -20.36 -10.67
N ALA A 66 14.79 -19.65 -11.72
CA ALA A 66 15.38 -20.25 -12.91
C ALA A 66 16.78 -20.85 -12.68
N ASN A 67 17.51 -20.39 -11.65
CA ASN A 67 18.88 -20.84 -11.41
C ASN A 67 18.99 -22.27 -10.83
N GLY A 68 17.88 -22.86 -10.37
CA GLY A 68 17.82 -24.23 -9.85
C GLY A 68 18.53 -24.46 -8.50
N GLN A 69 18.88 -23.40 -7.77
CA GLN A 69 19.62 -23.48 -6.50
C GLN A 69 18.71 -23.55 -5.27
N LEU A 70 17.41 -23.30 -5.44
CA LEU A 70 16.44 -23.34 -4.35
C LEU A 70 16.05 -24.77 -3.98
N THR A 71 15.81 -25.00 -2.69
CA THR A 71 15.18 -26.23 -2.22
C THR A 71 13.71 -26.32 -2.70
N PRO A 72 13.08 -27.51 -2.69
CA PRO A 72 11.68 -27.63 -3.10
C PRO A 72 10.70 -26.75 -2.32
N GLU A 73 10.95 -26.51 -1.03
CA GLU A 73 10.16 -25.61 -0.19
C GLU A 73 10.34 -24.15 -0.61
N GLU A 74 11.59 -23.73 -0.81
CA GLU A 74 11.92 -22.38 -1.28
C GLU A 74 11.39 -22.09 -2.68
N VAL A 75 11.30 -23.11 -3.56
CA VAL A 75 10.65 -22.97 -4.87
C VAL A 75 9.17 -22.62 -4.73
N LEU A 76 8.45 -23.26 -3.79
CA LEU A 76 7.04 -22.93 -3.56
C LEU A 76 6.90 -21.51 -3.00
N GLN A 77 7.70 -21.15 -1.99
CA GLN A 77 7.69 -19.80 -1.41
C GLN A 77 8.03 -18.73 -2.45
N GLY A 78 9.05 -18.97 -3.28
CA GLY A 78 9.45 -18.06 -4.35
C GLY A 78 8.37 -17.89 -5.42
N LYS A 79 7.65 -18.96 -5.79
CA LYS A 79 6.51 -18.86 -6.73
C LYS A 79 5.35 -18.06 -6.17
N LEU A 80 5.01 -18.25 -4.89
CA LEU A 80 3.95 -17.47 -4.25
C LEU A 80 4.32 -15.98 -4.21
N PHE A 81 5.56 -15.68 -3.82
CA PHE A 81 6.06 -14.31 -3.82
C PHE A 81 6.05 -13.70 -5.23
N GLU A 82 6.55 -14.41 -6.24
CA GLU A 82 6.52 -13.94 -7.63
C GLU A 82 5.10 -13.67 -8.13
N SER A 83 4.13 -14.55 -7.81
CA SER A 83 2.72 -14.33 -8.12
C SER A 83 2.18 -13.06 -7.47
N MET A 84 2.44 -12.84 -6.18
CA MET A 84 1.98 -11.64 -5.46
C MET A 84 2.53 -10.34 -6.08
N GLN A 85 3.81 -10.34 -6.46
CA GLN A 85 4.44 -9.17 -7.08
C GLN A 85 3.88 -8.92 -8.50
N THR A 86 3.71 -9.98 -9.28
CA THR A 86 3.10 -9.90 -10.62
C THR A 86 1.65 -9.43 -10.55
N GLU A 87 0.86 -9.91 -9.59
CA GLU A 87 -0.52 -9.46 -9.34
C GLU A 87 -0.57 -7.98 -8.96
N THR A 88 0.37 -7.52 -8.13
CA THR A 88 0.47 -6.09 -7.77
C THR A 88 0.71 -5.22 -9.01
N VAL A 89 1.64 -5.62 -9.88
CA VAL A 89 1.90 -4.94 -11.16
C VAL A 89 0.65 -4.93 -12.03
N GLN A 90 -0.05 -6.06 -12.17
CA GLN A 90 -1.26 -6.15 -12.97
C GLN A 90 -2.38 -5.26 -12.43
N ALA A 91 -2.59 -5.26 -11.11
CA ALA A 91 -3.57 -4.42 -10.45
C ALA A 91 -3.28 -2.93 -10.66
N ILE A 92 -2.01 -2.51 -10.61
CA ILE A 92 -1.68 -1.09 -10.79
C ILE A 92 -1.69 -0.68 -12.26
N ASP A 93 -1.06 -1.46 -13.15
CA ASP A 93 -0.81 -1.03 -14.53
C ASP A 93 -1.97 -1.33 -15.48
N HIS A 94 -2.76 -2.36 -15.21
CA HIS A 94 -3.80 -2.85 -16.13
C HIS A 94 -5.22 -2.71 -15.58
N CYS A 95 -5.38 -2.64 -14.27
CA CYS A 95 -6.68 -2.45 -13.63
C CYS A 95 -6.60 -1.39 -12.50
N PRO A 96 -6.29 -0.11 -12.80
CA PRO A 96 -5.96 0.90 -11.80
C PRO A 96 -7.19 1.34 -10.97
N LEU A 97 -7.70 0.44 -10.12
CA LEU A 97 -8.87 0.66 -9.28
C LEU A 97 -8.63 1.72 -8.21
N TYR A 98 -7.37 2.09 -7.96
CA TYR A 98 -7.04 3.25 -7.13
C TYR A 98 -7.57 4.58 -7.68
N LEU A 99 -7.95 4.64 -8.97
CA LEU A 99 -8.67 5.77 -9.56
C LEU A 99 -10.14 5.82 -9.13
N LEU A 100 -10.65 4.76 -8.49
CA LEU A 100 -12.01 4.64 -7.94
C LEU A 100 -12.00 4.79 -6.41
N ALA A 101 -11.18 5.71 -5.88
CA ALA A 101 -10.90 5.87 -4.44
C ALA A 101 -12.05 6.41 -3.57
N LEU A 102 -13.30 6.28 -4.03
CA LEU A 102 -14.50 6.66 -3.30
C LEU A 102 -15.54 5.54 -3.41
N ASN A 103 -15.87 4.91 -2.29
CA ASN A 103 -16.88 3.85 -2.22
C ASN A 103 -17.48 3.74 -0.81
N SER A 104 -18.66 3.13 -0.72
CA SER A 104 -19.41 2.89 0.52
C SER A 104 -19.17 1.52 1.16
N VAL A 105 -18.30 0.68 0.57
CA VAL A 105 -18.13 -0.73 0.96
C VAL A 105 -16.93 -0.92 1.92
N GLY A 106 -16.09 0.11 2.07
CA GLY A 106 -15.05 0.16 3.10
C GLY A 106 -13.87 -0.73 2.79
N THR A 107 -12.94 -0.22 1.98
CA THR A 107 -11.50 -0.54 1.93
C THR A 107 -10.91 0.35 0.82
N GLY A 108 -9.69 0.89 1.02
CA GLY A 108 -8.93 1.58 -0.03
C GLY A 108 -9.53 2.92 -0.50
N CYS A 109 -10.45 3.50 0.27
CA CYS A 109 -11.04 4.81 0.04
C CYS A 109 -10.76 5.75 1.21
N VAL A 110 -10.89 7.06 0.94
CA VAL A 110 -10.62 8.13 1.91
C VAL A 110 -11.47 8.03 3.18
N THR A 111 -12.68 7.49 3.10
CA THR A 111 -13.64 7.46 4.22
C THR A 111 -13.30 6.44 5.30
N TYR A 112 -12.62 5.35 4.94
CA TYR A 112 -12.28 4.28 5.89
C TYR A 112 -10.78 4.21 6.20
N SER A 113 -9.92 4.37 5.19
CA SER A 113 -8.49 4.06 5.33
C SER A 113 -7.79 4.86 6.43
N PHE A 114 -8.15 6.14 6.59
CA PHE A 114 -7.57 6.98 7.65
C PHE A 114 -8.10 6.62 9.03
N LEU A 115 -9.41 6.37 9.17
CA LEU A 115 -10.03 6.02 10.45
C LEU A 115 -9.53 4.68 10.97
N GLU A 116 -9.46 3.66 10.10
CA GLU A 116 -8.90 2.35 10.42
C GLU A 116 -7.43 2.46 10.86
N SER A 117 -6.64 3.35 10.22
CA SER A 117 -5.24 3.55 10.61
C SER A 117 -5.08 4.01 12.06
N ILE A 118 -6.08 4.72 12.61
CA ILE A 118 -6.08 5.20 14.00
C ILE A 118 -6.33 4.02 14.97
N GLU A 119 -7.16 3.06 14.59
CA GLU A 119 -7.44 1.86 15.42
C GLU A 119 -6.19 0.99 15.63
N TRP A 120 -5.24 1.05 14.69
CA TRP A 120 -3.97 0.31 14.78
C TRP A 120 -2.85 1.10 15.47
N MET A 121 -3.13 2.31 15.96
CA MET A 121 -2.17 3.09 16.74
C MET A 121 -2.14 2.67 18.20
N ARG A 122 -0.99 2.92 18.85
CA ARG A 122 -0.89 2.89 20.30
C ARG A 122 -1.33 4.23 20.89
N PHE A 123 -1.72 4.23 22.16
CA PHE A 123 -2.12 5.42 22.93
C PHE A 123 -1.71 5.27 24.40
N GLU A 124 -0.49 4.83 24.65
CA GLU A 124 0.00 4.50 25.99
C GLU A 124 0.93 5.59 26.55
N THR A 125 1.61 6.31 25.67
CA THR A 125 2.63 7.30 26.00
C THR A 125 2.34 8.66 25.36
N SER A 126 2.98 9.73 25.84
CA SER A 126 2.88 11.05 25.20
C SER A 126 3.41 11.06 23.76
N GLU A 127 4.36 10.18 23.44
CA GLU A 127 4.91 10.03 22.09
C GLU A 127 3.88 9.44 21.12
N ASP A 128 3.08 8.48 21.58
CA ASP A 128 1.98 7.90 20.79
C ASP A 128 0.94 8.97 20.38
N TYR A 129 0.59 9.87 21.28
CA TYR A 129 -0.28 11.00 20.95
C TYR A 129 0.38 11.98 19.97
N ALA A 130 1.71 12.16 20.05
CA ALA A 130 2.43 12.98 19.07
C ALA A 130 2.40 12.34 17.67
N HIS A 131 2.51 11.01 17.58
CA HIS A 131 2.34 10.24 16.34
C HIS A 131 0.93 10.38 15.77
N TYR A 132 -0.11 10.34 16.62
CA TYR A 132 -1.48 10.56 16.18
C TYR A 132 -1.67 11.97 15.59
N LEU A 133 -1.15 13.00 16.27
CA LEU A 133 -1.21 14.38 15.77
C LEU A 133 -0.45 14.56 14.45
N LYS A 134 0.65 13.82 14.25
CA LYS A 134 1.40 13.81 12.98
C LYS A 134 0.52 13.28 11.83
N ARG A 135 -0.18 12.16 12.02
CA ARG A 135 -1.14 11.62 11.03
C ARG A 135 -2.27 12.59 10.72
N LEU A 136 -2.89 13.19 11.75
CA LEU A 136 -3.93 14.20 11.56
C LEU A 136 -3.45 15.38 10.71
N LYS A 137 -2.21 15.85 10.92
CA LYS A 137 -1.62 16.93 10.14
C LYS A 137 -1.28 16.52 8.70
N ALA A 138 -0.96 15.25 8.47
CA ALA A 138 -0.66 14.72 7.14
C ALA A 138 -1.93 14.41 6.33
N PHE A 139 -3.08 14.21 6.98
CA PHE A 139 -4.32 13.81 6.32
C PHE A 139 -4.78 14.74 5.18
N PRO A 140 -4.72 16.09 5.30
CA PRO A 140 -5.06 16.98 4.18
C PRO A 140 -4.29 16.67 2.89
N ARG A 141 -2.99 16.35 3.00
CA ARG A 141 -2.18 15.95 1.84
C ARG A 141 -2.73 14.66 1.20
N GLN A 142 -3.10 13.67 2.01
CA GLN A 142 -3.64 12.40 1.50
C GLN A 142 -5.01 12.60 0.82
N VAL A 143 -5.84 13.49 1.35
CA VAL A 143 -7.12 13.90 0.72
C VAL A 143 -6.88 14.51 -0.66
N ASP A 144 -5.90 15.42 -0.79
CA ASP A 144 -5.55 16.01 -2.09
C ASP A 144 -5.11 14.94 -3.11
N GLN A 145 -4.36 13.92 -2.65
CA GLN A 145 -3.94 12.79 -3.49
C GLN A 145 -5.13 11.94 -3.94
N PHE A 146 -6.09 11.67 -3.07
CA PHE A 146 -7.33 10.99 -3.47
C PHE A 146 -8.12 11.82 -4.51
N GLN A 147 -8.22 13.14 -4.32
CA GLN A 147 -8.87 14.01 -5.30
C GLN A 147 -8.15 13.97 -6.65
N GLN A 148 -6.82 13.96 -6.67
CA GLN A 148 -6.04 13.81 -7.89
C GLN A 148 -6.37 12.50 -8.61
N SER A 149 -6.40 11.37 -7.88
CA SER A 149 -6.75 10.06 -8.45
C SER A 149 -8.18 10.03 -9.01
N LEU A 150 -9.14 10.64 -8.32
CA LEU A 150 -10.53 10.74 -8.81
C LEU A 150 -10.66 11.62 -10.05
N GLN A 151 -9.90 12.73 -10.14
CA GLN A 151 -9.85 13.59 -11.31
C GLN A 151 -9.26 12.86 -12.51
N GLU A 152 -8.15 12.13 -12.31
CA GLU A 152 -7.55 11.30 -13.35
C GLU A 152 -8.52 10.20 -13.81
N GLY A 153 -9.15 9.47 -12.88
CA GLY A 153 -10.17 8.47 -13.20
C GLY A 153 -11.30 9.03 -14.05
N THR A 154 -11.84 10.19 -13.65
CA THR A 154 -12.90 10.90 -14.41
C THR A 154 -12.45 11.22 -15.84
N SER A 155 -11.22 11.72 -16.02
CA SER A 155 -10.68 12.03 -17.36
C SER A 155 -10.51 10.80 -18.26
N LYS A 156 -10.33 9.62 -17.66
CA LYS A 156 -10.20 8.32 -18.35
C LYS A 156 -11.54 7.59 -18.51
N GLY A 157 -12.64 8.16 -18.03
CA GLY A 157 -13.95 7.49 -17.99
C GLY A 157 -14.03 6.36 -16.96
N MET A 158 -13.08 6.28 -16.03
CA MET A 158 -13.07 5.35 -14.92
C MET A 158 -13.73 6.00 -13.70
N VAL A 159 -15.04 5.76 -13.55
CA VAL A 159 -15.83 6.28 -12.44
C VAL A 159 -16.54 5.14 -11.72
N ALA A 160 -16.63 5.24 -10.39
CA ALA A 160 -17.37 4.28 -9.59
C ALA A 160 -18.87 4.33 -9.97
N SER A 161 -19.56 3.19 -9.82
CA SER A 161 -21.00 3.16 -10.07
C SER A 161 -21.75 4.04 -9.07
N GLN A 162 -22.93 4.54 -9.45
CA GLN A 162 -23.78 5.33 -8.54
C GLN A 162 -24.04 4.59 -7.22
N ALA A 163 -24.25 3.27 -7.29
CA ALA A 163 -24.48 2.44 -6.11
C ALA A 163 -23.27 2.42 -5.15
N MET A 164 -22.04 2.51 -5.67
CA MET A 164 -20.82 2.53 -4.85
C MET A 164 -20.60 3.88 -4.16
N VAL A 165 -21.01 4.99 -4.77
CA VAL A 165 -20.83 6.33 -4.18
C VAL A 165 -22.04 6.80 -3.37
N HIS A 166 -23.16 6.10 -3.44
CA HIS A 166 -24.37 6.43 -2.70
C HIS A 166 -24.13 6.31 -1.19
N ASN A 167 -24.58 7.34 -0.43
CA ASN A 167 -24.45 7.46 1.02
C ASN A 167 -23.01 7.55 1.55
N VAL A 168 -22.00 7.82 0.72
CA VAL A 168 -20.63 7.99 1.21
C VAL A 168 -20.52 9.19 2.15
N GLU A 169 -21.32 10.23 1.91
CA GLU A 169 -21.43 11.42 2.76
C GLU A 169 -22.11 11.19 4.12
N ALA A 170 -22.79 10.05 4.29
CA ALA A 170 -23.50 9.71 5.52
C ALA A 170 -22.69 8.78 6.44
N GLN A 171 -21.48 8.40 6.01
CA GLN A 171 -20.55 7.53 6.73
C GLN A 171 -19.63 8.31 7.67
#